data_AF-A0A9E4GQS4-F1
#
_entry.id   AF-A0A9E4GQS4-F1
#
_cell.length_a   1.000
_cell.length_b   1.000
_cell.length_c   1.000
_cell.angle_alpha   90.00
_cell.angle_beta   90.00
_cell.angle_gamma   90.00
#
_symmetry.space_group_name_H-M   'P 1'
#
loop_
_entity.id
_entity.type
_entity.pdbx_description
1 polymer ?
#
loop_
_entity_poly.entity_id
_entity_poly.type
_entity_poly.pdbx_seq_one_letter_code
_entity_poly.pdbx_strand_id
1 'polypeptide(L)'
;MTLIEGLTALLLLTGAFFMLMGAVGIVRMPDLYMRMSATTKSVTLGVSFMLLAVALHFNDLAIGARALATILFVFLTAPIAAHMIARAGYLRGVSLWRGTISDELQGRYDEETGELSSGAPTMAPPQGEPED
;
A
#
# COMPACT_ATOMS: atom_id res chain seq x y z
N MET A 1 -22.58 -19.80 -21.05
CA MET A 1 -21.79 -18.64 -20.63
C MET A 1 -21.74 -17.67 -21.78
N THR A 2 -22.41 -16.52 -21.64
CA THR A 2 -22.24 -15.42 -22.59
C THR A 2 -20.81 -14.88 -22.47
N LEU A 3 -20.26 -14.31 -23.55
CA LEU A 3 -18.89 -13.77 -23.54
C LEU A 3 -18.68 -12.74 -22.41
N ILE A 4 -19.73 -11.96 -22.12
CA ILE A 4 -19.74 -10.96 -21.04
C ILE A 4 -19.66 -11.65 -19.67
N GLU A 5 -20.45 -12.69 -19.41
CA GLU A 5 -20.36 -13.46 -18.15
C GLU A 5 -18.97 -14.05 -17.94
N GLY A 6 -18.37 -14.60 -19.00
CA GLY A 6 -17.01 -15.16 -18.94
C GLY A 6 -15.96 -14.10 -18.59
N LEU A 7 -16.06 -12.92 -19.19
CA LEU A 7 -15.16 -11.80 -18.91
C LEU A 7 -15.40 -11.24 -17.50
N THR A 8 -16.64 -11.05 -17.07
CA THR A 8 -16.99 -10.63 -15.71
C THR A 8 -16.44 -11.62 -14.67
N ALA A 9 -16.62 -12.92 -14.88
CA ALA A 9 -16.10 -13.95 -13.97
C ALA A 9 -14.56 -13.90 -13.91
N LEU A 10 -13.89 -13.74 -15.04
CA LEU A 10 -12.43 -13.61 -15.10
C LEU A 10 -11.96 -12.38 -14.29
N LEU A 11 -12.58 -11.21 -14.49
CA LEU A 11 -12.23 -9.99 -13.75
C LEU A 11 -12.49 -10.11 -12.25
N LEU A 12 -13.58 -10.77 -11.84
CA LEU A 12 -13.87 -11.02 -10.43
C LEU A 12 -12.85 -11.97 -9.81
N LEU A 13 -12.47 -13.05 -10.52
CA LEU A 13 -11.48 -14.01 -10.04
C LEU A 13 -10.09 -13.37 -9.93
N THR A 14 -9.66 -12.58 -10.90
CA THR A 14 -8.38 -11.85 -10.82
C THR A 14 -8.43 -10.83 -9.68
N GLY A 15 -9.52 -10.06 -9.55
CA GLY A 15 -9.71 -9.13 -8.45
C GLY A 15 -9.65 -9.80 -7.08
N ALA A 16 -10.33 -10.94 -6.92
CA ALA A 16 -10.32 -11.75 -5.69
C ALA A 16 -8.94 -12.32 -5.38
N PHE A 17 -8.21 -12.78 -6.40
CA PHE A 17 -6.82 -13.22 -6.26
C PHE A 17 -5.92 -12.10 -5.73
N PHE A 18 -6.04 -10.88 -6.27
CA PHE A 18 -5.29 -9.73 -5.76
C PHE A 18 -5.68 -9.37 -4.33
N MET A 19 -6.96 -9.43 -3.97
CA MET A 19 -7.40 -9.21 -2.58
C MET A 19 -6.79 -10.25 -1.62
N LEU A 20 -6.77 -11.52 -2.02
CA LEU A 20 -6.13 -12.59 -1.26
C LEU A 20 -4.64 -12.34 -1.09
N MET A 21 -3.94 -11.95 -2.17
CA MET A 21 -2.52 -11.59 -2.10
C MET A 21 -2.26 -10.40 -1.16
N GLY A 22 -3.18 -9.43 -1.11
CA GLY A 22 -3.12 -8.33 -0.15
C GLY A 22 -3.23 -8.82 1.29
N ALA A 23 -4.22 -9.67 1.59
CA ALA A 23 -4.40 -10.26 2.92
C ALA A 23 -3.19 -11.12 3.34
N VAL A 24 -2.68 -11.96 2.44
CA VAL A 24 -1.46 -12.75 2.67
C VAL A 24 -0.25 -11.83 2.88
N GLY A 25 -0.13 -10.75 2.11
CA GLY A 25 0.92 -9.74 2.26
C GLY A 25 0.93 -9.10 3.64
N ILE A 26 -0.25 -8.81 4.22
CA ILE A 26 -0.35 -8.32 5.60
C ILE A 26 0.14 -9.37 6.60
N VAL A 27 -0.13 -10.66 6.42
CA VAL A 27 0.23 -11.68 7.42
C VAL A 27 1.68 -12.13 7.28
N ARG A 28 2.22 -12.16 6.05
CA ARG A 28 3.53 -12.75 5.73
C ARG A 28 4.70 -11.78 5.84
N MET A 29 4.47 -10.48 5.59
CA MET A 29 5.57 -9.51 5.50
C MET A 29 6.08 -9.11 6.91
N PRO A 30 7.41 -8.99 7.08
CA PRO A 30 8.04 -8.92 8.39
C PRO A 30 7.97 -7.55 9.08
N ASP A 31 7.84 -6.46 8.33
CA ASP A 31 7.77 -5.10 8.88
C ASP A 31 6.56 -4.32 8.35
N LEU A 32 6.30 -3.17 8.98
CA LEU A 32 5.18 -2.29 8.61
C LEU A 32 5.28 -1.81 7.14
N TYR A 33 6.47 -1.40 6.71
CA TYR A 33 6.68 -0.79 5.39
C TYR A 33 6.48 -1.79 4.24
N MET A 34 7.01 -3.00 4.38
CA MET A 34 6.80 -4.10 3.44
C MET A 34 5.32 -4.51 3.42
N ARG A 35 4.67 -4.63 4.59
CA ARG A 35 3.22 -4.92 4.68
C ARG A 35 2.41 -3.88 3.92
N MET A 36 2.69 -2.60 4.12
CA MET A 36 1.99 -1.50 3.44
C MET A 36 2.22 -1.52 1.94
N SER A 37 3.45 -1.71 1.49
CA SER A 37 3.76 -1.74 0.06
C SER A 37 3.12 -2.91 -0.66
N ALA A 38 3.07 -4.09 -0.02
CA ALA A 38 2.40 -5.28 -0.54
C ALA A 38 0.88 -5.06 -0.61
N THR A 39 0.28 -4.63 0.50
CA THR A 39 -1.17 -4.45 0.62
C THR A 39 -1.69 -3.37 -0.32
N THR A 40 -1.04 -2.21 -0.38
CA THR A 40 -1.50 -1.06 -1.17
C THR A 40 -1.57 -1.41 -2.66
N LYS A 41 -0.55 -2.09 -3.20
CA LYS A 41 -0.51 -2.52 -4.60
C LYS A 41 -1.60 -3.56 -4.88
N SER A 42 -1.69 -4.60 -4.04
CA SER A 42 -2.62 -5.70 -4.23
C SER A 42 -4.08 -5.26 -4.10
N VAL A 43 -4.43 -4.50 -3.05
CA VAL A 43 -5.81 -4.05 -2.83
C VAL A 43 -6.27 -3.06 -3.91
N THR A 44 -5.40 -2.12 -4.31
CA THR A 44 -5.75 -1.14 -5.35
C THR A 44 -6.08 -1.84 -6.69
N LEU A 45 -5.27 -2.83 -7.10
CA LEU A 45 -5.55 -3.64 -8.28
C LEU A 45 -6.80 -4.52 -8.10
N GLY A 46 -6.96 -5.15 -6.94
CA GLY A 46 -8.11 -6.01 -6.62
C GLY A 46 -9.45 -5.28 -6.72
N VAL A 47 -9.55 -4.12 -6.06
CA VAL A 47 -10.74 -3.25 -6.13
C VAL A 47 -11.02 -2.81 -7.57
N SER A 48 -9.96 -2.46 -8.31
CA SER A 48 -10.11 -1.98 -9.69
C SER A 48 -10.68 -3.03 -10.63
N PHE A 49 -10.19 -4.26 -10.56
CA PHE A 49 -10.73 -5.37 -11.37
C PHE A 49 -12.18 -5.70 -10.98
N MET A 50 -12.49 -5.71 -9.68
CA MET A 50 -13.86 -5.96 -9.22
C MET A 50 -14.84 -4.88 -9.69
N LEU A 51 -14.47 -3.60 -9.59
CA LEU A 51 -15.30 -2.49 -10.04
C LEU A 51 -15.45 -2.47 -11.57
N LEU A 52 -14.40 -2.84 -12.32
CA LEU A 52 -14.49 -2.99 -13.76
C LEU A 52 -15.44 -4.13 -14.15
N ALA A 53 -15.44 -5.24 -13.39
CA ALA A 53 -16.40 -6.33 -13.59
C ALA A 53 -17.84 -5.88 -13.38
N VAL A 54 -18.09 -5.07 -12.34
CA VAL A 54 -19.41 -4.47 -12.06
C VAL A 54 -19.84 -3.56 -13.22
N ALA A 55 -18.96 -2.66 -13.67
CA ALA A 55 -19.26 -1.77 -14.79
C ALA A 55 -19.62 -2.55 -16.07
N LEU A 56 -18.87 -3.62 -16.36
CA LEU A 56 -19.09 -4.48 -17.53
C LEU A 56 -20.39 -5.29 -17.43
N HIS A 57 -20.70 -5.84 -16.24
CA HIS A 57 -21.86 -6.71 -16.06
C HIS A 57 -23.18 -5.96 -16.16
N PHE A 58 -23.27 -4.79 -15.53
CA PHE A 58 -24.50 -4.00 -15.54
C PHE A 58 -24.68 -3.19 -16.83
N ASN A 59 -23.58 -2.88 -17.55
CA ASN A 59 -23.57 -2.11 -18.78
C ASN A 59 -24.41 -0.81 -18.72
N ASP A 60 -24.46 -0.20 -17.53
CA ASP A 60 -25.19 1.03 -17.24
C ASP A 60 -24.20 2.17 -17.03
N LEU A 61 -24.48 3.31 -17.66
CA LEU A 61 -23.57 4.46 -17.66
C LEU A 61 -23.39 5.05 -16.24
N ALA A 62 -24.44 5.10 -15.43
CA ALA A 62 -24.37 5.66 -14.09
C ALA A 62 -23.60 4.74 -13.14
N ILE A 63 -23.72 3.41 -13.29
CA ILE A 63 -22.91 2.43 -12.56
C ILE A 63 -21.45 2.51 -13.01
N GLY A 64 -21.19 2.51 -14.32
CA GLY A 64 -19.84 2.59 -14.87
C GLY A 64 -19.10 3.87 -14.46
N ALA A 65 -19.77 5.02 -14.50
CA ALA A 65 -19.20 6.30 -14.07
C ALA A 65 -18.83 6.30 -12.58
N ARG A 66 -19.70 5.75 -11.70
CA ARG A 66 -19.41 5.60 -10.27
C ARG A 66 -18.24 4.65 -10.03
N ALA A 67 -18.21 3.51 -10.71
CA ALA A 67 -17.11 2.55 -10.62
C ALA A 67 -15.78 3.19 -11.02
N LEU A 68 -15.72 3.90 -12.15
CA LEU A 68 -14.53 4.61 -12.60
C LEU A 68 -14.10 5.70 -11.61
N ALA A 69 -15.05 6.50 -11.11
CA ALA A 69 -14.77 7.52 -10.10
C ALA A 69 -14.20 6.90 -8.82
N THR A 70 -14.72 5.75 -8.36
CA THR A 70 -14.19 5.02 -7.21
C THR A 70 -12.78 4.49 -7.47
N ILE A 71 -12.50 3.94 -8.66
CA ILE A 71 -11.14 3.49 -9.03
C ILE A 71 -10.16 4.67 -8.94
N LEU A 72 -10.48 5.79 -9.59
CA LEU A 72 -9.63 6.99 -9.58
C LEU A 72 -9.44 7.52 -8.16
N PHE A 73 -10.51 7.56 -7.36
CA PHE A 73 -10.44 8.00 -5.97
C PHE A 73 -9.48 7.12 -5.17
N VAL A 74 -9.63 5.80 -5.23
CA VAL A 74 -8.72 4.86 -4.51
C VAL A 74 -7.28 5.02 -4.99
N PHE A 75 -7.05 5.16 -6.30
CA PHE A 75 -5.70 5.37 -6.86
C PHE A 75 -5.05 6.65 -6.35
N LEU A 76 -5.82 7.71 -6.09
CA LEU A 76 -5.31 8.96 -5.55
C LEU A 76 -5.12 8.90 -4.03
N THR A 77 -6.07 8.32 -3.30
CA THR A 77 -6.05 8.32 -1.83
C THR A 77 -5.14 7.26 -1.24
N ALA A 78 -4.99 6.11 -1.89
CA ALA A 78 -4.19 5.01 -1.35
C ALA A 78 -2.69 5.36 -1.20
N PRO A 79 -2.03 6.01 -2.16
CA PRO A 79 -0.64 6.47 -2.00
C PRO A 79 -0.48 7.50 -0.89
N ILE A 80 -1.43 8.43 -0.76
CA ILE A 80 -1.41 9.46 0.29
C ILE A 80 -1.54 8.81 1.67
N ALA A 81 -2.51 7.90 1.83
CA ALA A 81 -2.69 7.15 3.07
C ALA A 81 -1.43 6.32 3.41
N ALA A 82 -0.86 5.62 2.44
CA ALA A 82 0.36 4.85 2.63
C ALA A 82 1.55 5.74 3.02
N HIS A 83 1.73 6.90 2.37
CA HIS A 83 2.79 7.83 2.74
C HIS A 83 2.64 8.36 4.17
N MET A 84 1.43 8.77 4.54
CA MET A 84 1.15 9.31 5.89
C MET A 84 1.38 8.26 6.98
N ILE A 85 0.94 7.02 6.78
CA ILE A 85 1.16 5.93 7.74
C ILE A 85 2.64 5.57 7.82
N ALA A 86 3.36 5.52 6.69
CA ALA A 86 4.79 5.20 6.68
C ALA A 86 5.61 6.29 7.40
N ARG A 87 5.32 7.56 7.12
CA ARG A 87 5.94 8.70 7.81
C ARG A 87 5.65 8.66 9.31
N ALA A 88 4.40 8.44 9.70
CA ALA A 88 4.03 8.34 11.12
C ALA A 88 4.71 7.14 11.81
N GLY A 89 4.82 5.99 11.14
CA GLY A 89 5.53 4.82 11.65
C GLY A 89 7.02 5.11 11.88
N TYR A 90 7.66 5.75 10.91
CA TYR A 90 9.08 6.10 10.99
C TYR A 90 9.36 7.08 12.13
N LEU A 91 8.58 8.17 12.22
CA LEU A 91 8.70 9.18 13.28
C LEU A 91 8.29 8.68 14.67
N ARG A 92 7.69 7.49 14.77
CA ARG A 92 7.36 6.86 16.05
C ARG A 92 8.33 5.72 16.40
N GLY A 93 9.42 5.57 15.64
CA GLY A 93 10.45 4.57 15.90
C GLY A 93 10.02 3.14 15.63
N VAL A 94 9.06 2.90 14.72
CA VAL A 94 8.70 1.53 14.31
C VAL A 94 9.91 0.88 13.64
N SER A 95 10.38 -0.23 14.23
CA SER A 95 11.55 -0.98 13.75
C SER A 95 11.40 -1.40 12.29
N LEU A 96 12.44 -1.15 11.51
CA LEU A 96 12.59 -1.67 10.15
C LEU A 96 12.86 -3.18 10.18
N TRP A 97 12.63 -3.86 9.05
CA TRP A 97 13.02 -5.26 8.93
C TRP A 97 14.54 -5.43 9.09
N ARG A 98 14.96 -6.50 9.79
CA ARG A 98 16.38 -6.84 10.05
C ARG A 98 17.23 -6.97 8.78
N GLY A 99 16.61 -7.24 7.63
CA GLY A 99 17.29 -7.32 6.33
C GLY A 99 17.43 -5.99 5.59
N THR A 100 17.07 -4.86 6.22
CA THR A 100 17.18 -3.53 5.61
C THR A 100 18.65 -3.14 5.47
N ILE A 101 19.09 -2.93 4.23
CA ILE A 101 20.49 -2.62 3.91
C ILE A 101 20.78 -1.11 4.00
N SER A 102 19.78 -0.27 3.70
CA SER A 102 19.93 1.18 3.66
C SER A 102 18.77 1.87 4.35
N ASP A 103 19.09 2.74 5.31
CA ASP A 103 18.19 3.75 5.86
C ASP A 103 18.86 5.12 5.74
N GLU A 104 18.58 5.82 4.64
CA GLU A 104 19.14 7.16 4.38
C GLU A 104 18.53 8.24 5.28
N LEU A 105 17.39 7.97 5.91
CA LEU A 105 16.69 8.92 6.77
C LEU A 105 17.22 8.88 8.21
N GLN A 106 17.94 7.81 8.59
CA GLN A 106 18.47 7.61 9.93
C GLN A 106 19.39 8.76 10.34
N GLY A 107 19.06 9.40 11.47
CA GLY A 107 19.85 10.52 12.02
C GLY A 107 19.82 11.80 11.18
N ARG A 108 18.94 11.89 10.17
CA ARG A 108 18.76 13.08 9.33
C ARG A 108 17.47 13.84 9.59
N TYR A 109 16.51 13.23 10.27
CA TYR A 109 15.28 13.88 10.67
C TYR A 109 15.41 14.38 12.12
N ASP A 110 15.30 15.69 12.32
CA ASP A 110 15.24 16.28 13.65
C ASP A 110 13.77 16.34 14.12
N GLU A 111 13.47 15.63 15.20
CA GLU A 111 12.11 15.56 15.75
C GLU A 111 11.66 16.85 16.46
N GLU A 112 12.59 17.66 16.97
CA GLU A 112 12.29 18.91 17.67
C GLU A 112 12.05 20.06 16.69
N THR A 113 12.88 20.15 15.64
CA THR A 113 12.78 21.23 14.64
C THR A 113 11.92 20.85 13.44
N GLY A 114 11.71 19.55 13.19
CA GLY A 114 11.02 19.03 12.01
C GLY A 114 11.81 19.17 10.71
N GLU A 115 13.07 19.59 10.78
CA GLU A 115 13.93 19.82 9.63
C GLU A 115 14.67 18.54 9.18
N LEU A 116 14.88 18.44 7.87
CA LEU A 116 15.67 17.37 7.24
C LEU A 116 17.09 17.89 7.00
N SER A 117 18.07 17.30 7.67
CA SER A 117 19.48 17.63 7.48
C SER A 117 20.01 17.04 6.18
N SER A 118 20.59 17.89 5.33
CA SER A 118 21.33 17.48 4.13
C SER A 118 22.80 17.12 4.43
N GLY A 119 23.26 17.33 5.67
CA GLY A 119 24.65 17.15 6.08
C GLY A 119 25.04 15.71 6.42
N ALA A 120 26.19 15.54 7.08
CA ALA A 120 26.57 14.25 7.67
C ALA A 120 25.53 13.83 8.74
N PRO A 121 25.22 12.53 8.87
CA PRO A 121 24.25 12.07 9.85
C PRO A 121 24.62 12.58 11.25
N THR A 122 23.66 13.14 11.98
CA THR A 122 23.82 13.30 13.41
C THR A 122 24.01 11.89 13.97
N MET A 123 25.12 11.64 14.68
CA MET A 123 25.48 10.34 15.25
C MET A 123 24.37 9.85 16.19
N ALA A 124 23.35 9.23 15.63
CA ALA A 124 22.26 8.63 16.36
C ALA A 124 22.74 7.26 16.86
N PRO A 125 22.43 6.88 18.12
CA PRO A 125 22.71 5.54 18.60
C PRO A 125 22.08 4.50 17.65
N PRO A 126 22.70 3.32 17.49
CA PRO A 126 22.14 2.24 16.68
C PRO A 126 20.70 1.95 17.15
N GLN A 127 19.77 1.88 16.20
CA GLN A 127 18.39 1.51 16.51
C GLN A 127 18.36 0.05 16.94
N GLY A 128 18.26 -0.16 18.25
CA GLY A 128 17.90 -1.43 18.89
C GLY A 128 18.81 -2.60 18.53
N GLU A 129 19.89 -2.77 19.28
CA GLU A 129 20.32 -4.14 19.62
C GLU A 129 19.08 -4.86 20.19
N PRO A 130 18.68 -6.03 19.67
CA PRO A 130 17.58 -6.77 20.27
C PRO A 130 18.00 -7.16 21.70
N GLU A 131 17.17 -6.83 22.70
CA GLU A 131 17.19 -7.60 23.94
C GLU A 131 16.73 -9.03 23.59
N ASP A 132 17.59 -9.99 23.90
CA ASP A 132 17.48 -11.42 23.57
C ASP A 132 16.12 -12.07 23.93
#